data_AF-A0A356GGF7-F1
#
_entry.id   AF-A0A356GGF7-F1
#
_cell.length_a   1.000
_cell.length_b   1.000
_cell.length_c   1.000
_cell.angle_alpha   90.00
_cell.angle_beta   90.00
_cell.angle_gamma   90.00
#
_symmetry.space_group_name_H-M   'P 1'
#
loop_
_entity.id
_entity.type
_entity.pdbx_description
1 polymer ?
#
loop_
_entity_poly.entity_id
_entity_poly.type
_entity_poly.pdbx_seq_one_letter_code
_entity_poly.pdbx_strand_id
1 'polypeptide(L)'
;METRLSKMTKEEIFEKETALRGRIEAICAEYEEKFRRCGHSISCAFERCTDETDYKTDSLETPAEYVCGYNCRASVIVKRPKTAEEKAEDDEKAIEIADAQKLGEGETCTMQEIRDDVAFDADNKAVAITQIMITRIYKAFWIDKIIICDDISPLTDDLEEFLVRLSDETIE
;
A
#
# COMPACT_ATOMS: atom_id res chain seq x y z
N MET A 1 -10.41 1.13 18.57
CA MET A 1 -11.09 2.05 19.54
C MET A 1 -12.02 3.04 18.82
N GLU A 2 -13.20 3.37 19.37
CA GLU A 2 -14.14 4.38 18.83
C GLU A 2 -14.27 5.61 19.76
N THR A 3 -14.10 6.82 19.21
CA THR A 3 -14.07 8.09 19.96
C THR A 3 -14.82 9.20 19.22
N ARG A 4 -15.42 10.16 19.94
CA ARG A 4 -15.99 11.36 19.30
C ARG A 4 -14.87 12.25 18.75
N LEU A 5 -15.03 12.81 17.56
CA LEU A 5 -14.02 13.68 16.93
C LEU A 5 -13.66 14.88 17.81
N SER A 6 -14.63 15.52 18.45
CA SER A 6 -14.40 16.67 19.34
C SER A 6 -13.58 16.37 20.60
N LYS A 7 -13.26 15.10 20.89
CA LYS A 7 -12.47 14.68 22.05
C LYS A 7 -11.01 14.37 21.70
N MET A 8 -10.60 14.50 20.44
CA MET A 8 -9.24 14.24 19.98
C MET A 8 -8.80 15.36 19.04
N THR A 9 -7.60 15.90 19.22
CA THR A 9 -7.07 16.94 18.34
C THR A 9 -6.60 16.35 17.01
N LYS A 10 -6.45 17.19 15.98
CA LYS A 10 -5.96 16.73 14.67
C LYS A 10 -4.53 16.19 14.77
N GLU A 11 -3.73 16.80 15.63
CA GLU A 11 -2.36 16.39 15.95
C GLU A 11 -2.34 14.99 16.59
N GLU A 12 -3.21 14.73 17.56
CA GLU A 12 -3.32 13.41 18.19
C GLU A 12 -3.74 12.31 17.19
N ILE A 13 -4.64 12.63 16.25
CA ILE A 13 -5.02 11.69 15.19
C ILE A 13 -3.81 11.42 14.27
N PHE A 14 -3.11 12.47 13.85
CA PHE A 14 -1.95 12.37 12.98
C PHE A 14 -0.79 11.59 13.61
N GLU A 15 -0.50 11.82 14.89
CA GLU A 15 0.51 11.06 15.64
C GLU A 15 0.17 9.57 15.71
N LYS A 16 -1.10 9.24 15.99
CA LYS A 16 -1.57 7.85 16.03
C LYS A 16 -1.49 7.18 14.66
N GLU A 17 -1.90 7.87 13.59
CA GLU A 17 -1.76 7.37 12.22
C GLU A 17 -0.31 7.09 11.87
N THR A 18 0.57 8.05 12.13
CA THR A 18 2.01 7.95 11.84
C THR A 18 2.62 6.78 12.59
N ALA A 19 2.30 6.62 13.88
CA ALA A 19 2.78 5.50 14.68
C ALA A 19 2.28 4.15 14.15
N LEU A 20 1.02 4.03 13.73
CA LEU A 20 0.47 2.80 13.15
C LEU A 20 1.14 2.45 11.81
N ARG A 21 1.37 3.45 10.95
CA ARG A 21 2.08 3.24 9.68
C ARG A 21 3.50 2.73 9.91
N GLY A 22 4.26 3.37 10.79
CA GLY A 22 5.62 2.93 11.11
C GLY A 22 5.66 1.50 11.67
N ARG A 23 4.65 1.08 12.43
CA ARG A 23 4.53 -0.32 12.88
C ARG A 23 4.24 -1.27 11.72
N ILE A 24 3.34 -0.91 10.80
CA ILE A 24 3.02 -1.73 9.62
C ILE A 24 4.23 -1.85 8.70
N GLU A 25 4.97 -0.77 8.47
CA GLU A 25 6.21 -0.77 7.70
C GLU A 25 7.27 -1.66 8.34
N ALA A 26 7.43 -1.60 9.67
CA ALA A 26 8.35 -2.45 10.40
C ALA A 26 8.00 -3.94 10.26
N ILE A 27 6.71 -4.29 10.33
CA ILE A 27 6.25 -5.66 10.06
C ILE A 27 6.56 -6.05 8.61
N CYS A 28 6.23 -5.21 7.63
CA CYS A 28 6.52 -5.52 6.22
C CYS A 28 8.02 -5.76 5.98
N ALA A 29 8.89 -4.96 6.60
CA ALA A 29 10.34 -5.12 6.52
C ALA A 29 10.83 -6.43 7.15
N GLU A 30 10.24 -6.85 8.28
CA GLU A 30 10.55 -8.15 8.91
C GLU A 30 10.20 -9.33 7.99
N TYR A 31 9.07 -9.24 7.28
CA TYR A 31 8.59 -10.29 6.39
C TYR A 31 9.23 -10.26 5.00
N GLU A 32 9.95 -9.19 4.65
CA GLU A 32 10.55 -9.03 3.33
C GLU A 32 11.51 -10.18 3.00
N GLU A 33 12.40 -10.54 3.91
CA GLU A 33 13.34 -11.64 3.68
C GLU A 33 12.62 -13.00 3.63
N LYS A 34 11.56 -13.19 4.43
CA LYS A 34 10.77 -14.43 4.46
C LYS A 34 10.12 -14.68 3.10
N PHE A 35 9.40 -13.70 2.55
CA PHE A 35 8.78 -13.82 1.22
C PHE A 35 9.82 -13.95 0.11
N ARG A 36 10.95 -13.23 0.21
CA ARG A 36 12.04 -13.29 -0.76
C ARG A 36 12.61 -14.71 -0.89
N ARG A 37 12.74 -15.45 0.22
CA ARG A 37 13.22 -16.86 0.20
C ARG A 37 12.28 -17.80 -0.55
N CYS A 38 10.98 -17.48 -0.59
CA CYS A 38 9.98 -18.20 -1.37
C CYS A 38 9.77 -17.61 -2.78
N GLY A 39 10.66 -16.72 -3.24
CA GLY A 39 10.60 -16.11 -4.58
C GLY A 39 9.57 -14.98 -4.72
N HIS A 40 8.90 -14.58 -3.65
CA HIS A 40 7.87 -13.54 -3.65
C HIS A 40 8.43 -12.21 -3.14
N SER A 41 7.72 -11.11 -3.40
CA SER A 41 8.01 -9.81 -2.79
C SER A 41 6.81 -9.31 -1.99
N ILE A 42 7.07 -8.46 -0.99
CA ILE A 42 6.04 -7.79 -0.20
C ILE A 42 6.20 -6.28 -0.37
N SER A 43 5.08 -5.57 -0.44
CA SER A 43 5.05 -4.12 -0.50
C SER A 43 3.91 -3.58 0.35
N CYS A 44 4.07 -2.37 0.86
CA CYS A 44 3.04 -1.67 1.62
C CYS A 44 2.70 -0.37 0.90
N ALA A 45 1.41 -0.15 0.66
CA ALA A 45 0.87 1.09 0.13
C ALA A 45 -0.05 1.73 1.18
N PHE A 46 0.02 3.04 1.32
CA PHE A 46 -0.87 3.78 2.19
C PHE A 46 -1.73 4.73 1.38
N GLU A 47 -3.02 4.72 1.69
CA GLU A 47 -4.02 5.45 0.93
C GLU A 47 -4.88 6.25 1.90
N ARG A 48 -5.15 7.51 1.52
CA ARG A 48 -6.11 8.37 2.20
C ARG A 48 -7.22 8.75 1.24
N CYS A 49 -8.42 8.87 1.78
CA CYS A 49 -9.63 9.23 1.07
C CYS A 49 -10.41 10.19 1.95
N THR A 50 -10.89 11.31 1.40
CA THR A 50 -11.71 12.31 2.12
C THR A 50 -13.17 12.30 1.67
N ASP A 51 -13.47 11.61 0.57
CA ASP A 51 -14.81 11.39 0.02
C ASP A 51 -14.84 9.95 -0.50
N GLU A 52 -15.71 9.09 0.06
CA GLU A 52 -15.63 7.61 0.20
C GLU A 52 -15.28 6.79 -1.07
N THR A 53 -15.09 7.44 -2.23
CA THR A 53 -14.88 6.87 -3.55
C THR A 53 -13.53 7.15 -4.21
N ASP A 54 -12.71 8.10 -3.72
CA ASP A 54 -11.42 8.47 -4.34
C ASP A 54 -10.24 8.33 -3.37
N TYR A 55 -9.56 7.18 -3.42
CA TYR A 55 -8.35 6.91 -2.62
C TYR A 55 -7.13 7.44 -3.37
N LYS A 56 -6.35 8.29 -2.70
CA LYS A 56 -5.09 8.82 -3.22
C LYS A 56 -3.93 8.22 -2.46
N THR A 57 -2.89 7.82 -3.18
CA THR A 57 -1.60 7.44 -2.61
C THR A 57 -1.06 8.63 -1.83
N ASP A 58 -0.72 8.39 -0.57
CA ASP A 58 -0.47 9.47 0.39
C ASP A 58 0.99 9.52 0.81
N SER A 59 1.64 10.67 0.60
CA SER A 59 3.05 10.92 0.94
C SER A 59 3.28 11.41 2.37
N LEU A 60 2.21 11.59 3.16
CA LEU A 60 2.24 11.90 4.60
C LEU A 60 3.00 13.17 5.03
N GLU A 61 3.27 14.12 4.14
CA GLU A 61 4.03 15.32 4.51
C GLU A 61 3.23 16.28 5.43
N THR A 62 1.90 16.18 5.43
CA THR A 62 1.02 17.05 6.22
C THR A 62 -0.17 16.29 6.82
N PRO A 63 -0.72 16.80 7.96
CA PRO A 63 -1.98 16.30 8.50
C PRO A 63 -3.12 16.46 7.49
N ALA A 64 -4.00 15.45 7.42
CA ALA A 64 -5.21 15.54 6.62
C ALA A 64 -6.24 16.51 7.25
N GLU A 65 -7.29 16.86 6.50
CA GLU A 65 -8.35 17.74 7.03
C GLU A 65 -9.19 17.07 8.14
N TYR A 66 -9.16 15.74 8.26
CA TYR A 66 -9.87 14.92 9.25
C TYR A 66 -11.36 15.27 9.36
N VAL A 67 -12.08 15.09 8.26
CA VAL A 67 -13.52 15.36 8.12
C VAL A 67 -14.35 14.08 8.04
N CYS A 68 -15.67 14.15 8.18
CA CYS A 68 -16.55 13.00 7.92
C CYS A 68 -16.36 12.50 6.48
N GLY A 69 -16.20 11.20 6.31
CA GLY A 69 -15.82 10.57 5.04
C GLY A 69 -14.33 10.26 4.97
N TYR A 70 -13.52 10.81 5.88
CA TYR A 70 -12.09 10.52 5.93
C TYR A 70 -11.82 9.05 6.24
N ASN A 71 -10.95 8.44 5.45
CA ASN A 71 -10.52 7.06 5.56
C ASN A 71 -9.02 6.98 5.25
N CYS A 72 -8.26 6.39 6.15
CA CYS A 72 -6.86 6.05 5.96
C CYS A 72 -6.71 4.54 6.11
N ARG A 73 -6.10 3.90 5.12
CA ARG A 73 -5.79 2.46 5.15
C ARG A 73 -4.37 2.17 4.71
N ALA A 74 -3.87 1.03 5.14
CA ALA A 74 -2.70 0.38 4.58
C ALA A 74 -3.13 -0.85 3.78
N SER A 75 -2.54 -1.04 2.61
CA SER A 75 -2.67 -2.23 1.80
C SER A 75 -1.30 -2.91 1.77
N VAL A 76 -1.20 -4.08 2.40
CA VAL A 76 -0.01 -4.94 2.36
C VAL A 76 -0.21 -5.99 1.28
N ILE A 77 0.68 -5.98 0.29
CA ILE A 77 0.52 -6.73 -0.97
C ILE A 77 1.71 -7.67 -1.12
N VAL A 78 1.43 -8.97 -1.24
CA VAL A 78 2.42 -10.00 -1.59
C VAL A 78 2.31 -10.28 -3.08
N LYS A 79 3.45 -10.29 -3.77
CA LYS A 79 3.55 -10.41 -5.23
C LYS A 79 4.37 -11.61 -5.65
N ARG A 80 3.89 -12.32 -6.68
CA ARG A 80 4.66 -13.39 -7.35
C ARG A 80 5.89 -12.84 -8.07
N PRO A 81 6.91 -13.68 -8.34
CA PRO A 81 8.01 -13.27 -9.21
C PRO A 81 7.53 -12.98 -10.64
N LYS A 82 8.27 -12.12 -11.35
CA LYS A 82 8.06 -11.90 -12.79
C LYS A 82 8.40 -13.16 -13.58
N THR A 83 7.58 -13.48 -14.58
CA THR A 83 7.87 -14.55 -15.56
C THR A 83 9.04 -14.16 -16.45
N ALA A 84 9.52 -15.11 -17.27
CA ALA A 84 10.58 -14.82 -18.23
C ALA A 84 10.11 -13.85 -19.33
N GLU A 85 8.86 -13.96 -19.79
CA GLU A 85 8.32 -13.01 -20.77
C GLU A 85 8.19 -11.60 -20.17
N GLU A 86 7.63 -11.47 -18.96
CA GLU A 86 7.49 -10.17 -18.29
C GLU A 86 8.85 -9.47 -18.09
N LYS A 87 9.92 -10.23 -17.81
CA LYS A 87 11.28 -9.68 -17.72
C LYS A 87 11.82 -9.26 -19.07
N ALA A 88 11.54 -10.01 -20.14
CA ALA A 88 11.96 -9.66 -21.49
C ALA A 88 11.27 -8.39 -21.99
N GLU A 89 9.97 -8.23 -21.69
CA GLU A 89 9.21 -7.01 -22.01
C GLU A 89 9.75 -5.79 -21.24
N ASP A 90 10.10 -5.94 -19.96
CA ASP A 90 10.74 -4.86 -19.20
C ASP A 90 12.08 -4.43 -19.83
N ASP A 91 12.91 -5.40 -20.22
CA ASP A 91 14.22 -5.16 -20.83
C ASP A 91 14.09 -4.45 -22.19
N GLU A 92 13.12 -4.87 -23.02
CA GLU A 92 12.81 -4.23 -24.30
C GLU A 92 12.34 -2.78 -24.11
N LYS A 93 11.39 -2.55 -23.18
CA LYS A 93 10.94 -1.20 -22.80
C LYS A 93 12.09 -0.34 -22.29
N ALA A 94 12.98 -0.88 -21.47
CA ALA A 94 14.13 -0.14 -20.94
C ALA A 94 15.09 0.32 -22.06
N ILE A 95 15.26 -0.49 -23.10
CA ILE A 95 16.05 -0.13 -24.29
C ILE A 95 15.37 0.99 -25.08
N GLU A 96 14.06 0.88 -25.34
CA GLU A 96 13.29 1.91 -26.04
C GLU A 96 13.37 3.27 -25.33
N ILE A 97 13.25 3.27 -24.00
CA ILE A 97 13.38 4.48 -23.18
C ILE A 97 14.78 5.09 -23.30
N ALA A 98 15.82 4.25 -23.18
CA ALA A 98 17.20 4.70 -23.28
C ALA A 98 17.52 5.31 -24.66
N ASP A 99 16.91 4.79 -25.72
CA ASP A 99 17.09 5.32 -27.08
C ASP A 99 16.26 6.58 -27.33
N ALA A 100 15.04 6.68 -26.82
CA ALA A 100 14.23 7.90 -26.85
C ALA A 100 14.89 9.06 -26.09
N GLN A 101 15.54 8.78 -24.95
CA GLN A 101 16.31 9.77 -24.19
C GLN A 101 17.54 10.28 -24.95
N LYS A 102 18.23 9.42 -25.71
CA LYS A 102 19.37 9.83 -26.55
C LYS A 102 18.95 10.69 -27.74
N LEU A 103 17.74 10.51 -28.25
CA LEU A 103 17.19 11.25 -29.39
C LEU A 103 16.58 12.61 -29.02
N GLY A 104 16.43 12.91 -27.73
CA GLY A 104 15.94 14.20 -27.24
C GLY A 104 14.45 14.44 -27.48
N GLU A 105 13.66 13.40 -27.74
CA GLU A 105 12.25 13.51 -28.12
C GLU A 105 11.23 13.25 -26.98
N GLY A 106 11.65 12.87 -25.77
CA GLY A 106 10.73 12.19 -24.84
C GLY A 106 10.86 12.49 -23.35
N GLU A 107 10.87 13.77 -22.91
CA GLU A 107 11.05 14.05 -21.47
C GLU A 107 9.77 14.02 -20.61
N THR A 108 8.55 14.06 -21.16
CA THR A 108 7.34 14.17 -20.31
C THR A 108 6.24 13.14 -20.56
N CYS A 109 5.95 12.74 -21.79
CA CYS A 109 4.82 11.82 -22.07
C CYS A 109 5.17 10.35 -21.76
N THR A 110 6.38 9.91 -22.15
CA THR A 110 6.86 8.53 -21.96
C THR A 110 7.00 8.16 -20.49
N MET A 111 7.55 9.05 -19.65
CA MET A 111 7.77 8.80 -18.22
C MET A 111 6.48 8.63 -17.41
N GLN A 112 5.38 9.24 -17.85
CA GLN A 112 4.06 9.08 -17.23
C GLN A 112 3.45 7.71 -17.59
N GLU A 113 3.48 7.35 -18.87
CA GLU A 113 2.99 6.05 -19.36
C GLU A 113 3.76 4.88 -18.73
N ILE A 114 5.09 5.00 -18.57
CA ILE A 114 5.92 4.01 -17.88
C ILE A 114 5.54 3.87 -16.40
N ARG A 115 5.24 4.98 -15.73
CA ARG A 115 4.81 4.95 -14.31
C ARG A 115 3.45 4.29 -14.15
N ASP A 116 2.53 4.58 -15.05
CA ASP A 116 1.17 4.03 -15.06
C ASP A 116 1.20 2.52 -15.39
N ASP A 117 2.07 2.09 -16.33
CA ASP A 117 2.32 0.68 -16.63
C ASP A 117 2.92 -0.07 -15.44
N VAL A 118 3.93 0.50 -14.75
CA VAL A 118 4.54 -0.12 -13.56
C VAL A 118 3.54 -0.24 -12.40
N ALA A 119 2.62 0.73 -12.26
CA ALA A 119 1.54 0.67 -11.29
C ALA A 119 0.51 -0.42 -11.64
N PHE A 120 0.12 -0.54 -12.90
CA PHE A 120 -0.79 -1.59 -13.38
C PHE A 120 -0.19 -3.00 -13.25
N ASP A 121 1.10 -3.12 -13.55
CA ASP A 121 1.87 -4.37 -13.49
C ASP A 121 2.15 -4.83 -12.04
N ALA A 122 2.14 -3.87 -11.09
CA ALA A 122 2.19 -4.15 -9.66
C ALA A 122 0.90 -4.79 -9.11
N ASP A 123 -0.26 -4.45 -9.67
CA ASP A 123 -1.57 -4.99 -9.25
C ASP A 123 -1.81 -6.39 -9.83
N ASN A 124 -1.37 -6.68 -11.06
CA ASN A 124 -1.55 -7.99 -11.70
C ASN A 124 -0.70 -9.12 -11.10
N LYS A 125 0.29 -8.78 -10.26
CA LYS A 125 1.19 -9.76 -9.62
C LYS A 125 0.78 -10.06 -8.18
N ALA A 126 -0.23 -9.37 -7.66
CA ALA A 126 -0.72 -9.60 -6.31
C ALA A 126 -1.30 -11.01 -6.18
N VAL A 127 -0.68 -11.82 -5.32
CA VAL A 127 -1.18 -13.16 -4.95
C VAL A 127 -1.93 -13.13 -3.62
N ALA A 128 -1.67 -12.12 -2.79
CA ALA A 128 -2.40 -11.88 -1.56
C ALA A 128 -2.40 -10.38 -1.22
N ILE A 129 -3.52 -9.91 -0.65
CA ILE A 129 -3.69 -8.53 -0.20
C ILE A 129 -4.37 -8.54 1.17
N THR A 130 -3.71 -7.96 2.17
CA THR A 130 -4.30 -7.68 3.49
C THR A 130 -4.46 -6.17 3.64
N GLN A 131 -5.65 -5.73 4.05
CA GLN A 131 -5.96 -4.31 4.24
C GLN A 131 -6.21 -3.99 5.71
N ILE A 132 -5.53 -2.96 6.21
CA ILE A 132 -5.65 -2.48 7.59
C ILE A 132 -6.23 -1.09 7.55
N MET A 133 -7.44 -0.95 8.08
CA MET A 133 -8.08 0.35 8.29
C MET A 133 -7.38 1.06 9.46
N ILE A 134 -6.57 2.08 9.17
CA ILE A 134 -5.81 2.83 10.18
C ILE A 134 -6.75 3.77 10.93
N THR A 135 -7.45 4.63 10.18
CA THR A 135 -8.37 5.63 10.72
C THR A 135 -9.60 5.74 9.84
N ARG A 136 -10.77 5.89 10.46
CA ARG A 136 -12.01 6.24 9.76
C ARG A 136 -12.78 7.28 10.54
N ILE A 137 -13.22 8.33 9.87
CA ILE A 137 -14.11 9.34 10.43
C ILE A 137 -15.45 9.24 9.71
N TYR A 138 -16.50 8.98 10.48
CA TYR A 138 -17.85 8.83 9.95
C TYR A 138 -18.86 9.52 10.85
N LYS A 139 -20.02 9.85 10.29
CA LYS A 139 -21.11 10.45 11.03
C LYS A 139 -22.02 9.38 11.59
N ALA A 140 -22.16 9.36 12.92
CA ALA A 140 -23.16 8.56 13.61
C ALA A 140 -24.21 9.50 14.20
N PHE A 141 -25.44 9.45 13.65
CA PHE A 141 -26.50 10.40 13.96
C PHE A 141 -26.08 11.85 13.67
N TRP A 142 -25.86 12.66 14.72
CA TRP A 142 -25.48 14.08 14.66
C TRP A 142 -24.05 14.33 15.16
N ILE A 143 -23.26 13.28 15.36
CA ILE A 143 -21.91 13.38 15.94
C ILE A 143 -20.92 12.67 15.03
N ASP A 144 -19.83 13.36 14.73
CA ASP A 144 -18.70 12.76 14.03
C ASP A 144 -17.90 11.87 14.98
N LYS A 145 -17.65 10.64 14.54
CA LYS A 145 -16.91 9.62 15.26
C LYS A 145 -15.65 9.27 14.50
N ILE A 146 -14.58 8.99 15.25
CA ILE A 146 -13.31 8.47 14.75
C ILE A 146 -13.18 7.04 15.26
N ILE A 147 -12.84 6.13 14.35
CA ILE A 147 -12.28 4.82 14.68
C ILE A 147 -10.80 4.88 14.32
N ILE A 148 -9.95 4.48 15.26
CA ILE A 148 -8.52 4.27 15.03
C ILE A 148 -8.19 2.82 15.40
N CYS A 149 -7.46 2.15 14.52
CA CYS A 149 -6.96 0.81 14.77
C CYS A 149 -6.03 0.80 16.00
N ASP A 150 -6.32 -0.08 16.93
CA ASP A 150 -5.54 -0.30 18.15
C ASP A 150 -4.67 -1.56 18.05
N ASP A 151 -5.13 -2.57 17.31
CA ASP A 151 -4.44 -3.84 17.15
C ASP A 151 -4.17 -4.18 15.68
N ILE A 152 -2.90 -4.44 15.40
CA ILE A 152 -2.42 -4.88 14.08
C ILE A 152 -1.91 -6.32 14.10
N SER A 153 -2.09 -7.06 15.21
CA SER A 153 -1.76 -8.48 15.30
C SER A 153 -2.36 -9.34 14.18
N PRO A 154 -3.59 -9.07 13.66
CA PRO A 154 -4.12 -9.84 12.55
C PRO A 154 -3.28 -9.74 11.27
N LEU A 155 -2.51 -8.66 11.06
CA LEU A 155 -1.59 -8.58 9.93
C LEU A 155 -0.51 -9.66 10.01
N THR A 156 0.06 -9.86 11.19
CA THR A 156 1.10 -10.87 11.40
C THR A 156 0.55 -12.26 11.16
N ASP A 157 -0.66 -12.54 11.66
CA ASP A 157 -1.35 -13.82 11.45
C ASP A 157 -1.60 -14.09 9.96
N ASP A 158 -2.15 -13.11 9.22
CA ASP A 158 -2.39 -13.20 7.78
C ASP A 158 -1.08 -13.47 7.00
N LEU A 159 0.00 -12.75 7.33
CA LEU A 159 1.28 -12.91 6.63
C LEU A 159 1.93 -14.28 6.88
N GLU A 160 1.83 -14.81 8.10
CA GLU A 160 2.28 -16.18 8.38
C GLU A 160 1.42 -17.22 7.64
N GLU A 161 0.09 -17.04 7.60
CA GLU A 161 -0.79 -17.93 6.82
C GLU A 161 -0.41 -17.95 5.34
N PHE A 162 -0.11 -16.78 4.75
CA PHE A 162 0.33 -16.69 3.36
C PHE A 162 1.69 -17.35 3.14
N LEU A 163 2.65 -17.15 4.04
CA LEU A 163 3.96 -17.81 3.95
C LEU A 163 3.82 -19.33 3.95
N VAL A 164 3.00 -19.88 4.85
CA VAL A 164 2.75 -21.32 4.94
C VAL A 164 2.17 -21.83 3.62
N ARG A 165 1.11 -21.19 3.10
CA ARG A 165 0.49 -21.61 1.83
C ARG A 165 1.47 -21.60 0.66
N LEU A 166 2.28 -20.54 0.53
CA LEU A 166 3.26 -20.44 -0.56
C LEU A 166 4.39 -21.46 -0.42
N SER A 167 4.76 -21.83 0.81
CA SER A 167 5.78 -22.84 1.05
C SER A 167 5.30 -24.27 0.76
N ASP A 168 4.03 -24.57 1.03
CA ASP A 168 3.43 -25.87 0.75
C ASP A 168 3.25 -26.10 -0.76
N GLU A 169 2.94 -25.05 -1.53
CA GLU A 169 2.88 -25.09 -3.00
C GLU A 169 4.24 -25.31 -3.69
N THR A 170 5.36 -25.23 -2.95
CA THR A 170 6.70 -25.51 -3.49
C THR A 170 7.07 -27.01 -3.46
N ILE A 171 6.20 -27.87 -2.91
CA ILE A 171 6.38 -29.32 -2.82
C ILE A 171 5.43 -30.05 -3.79
N GLU A 172 5.52 -29.78 -5.09
CA GLU A 172 5.04 -30.69 -6.15
C GLU A 172 5.97 -30.72 -7.36
#